data_AF-A0A133ZEN4-F1
#
_entry.id   AF-A0A133ZEN4-F1
#
_cell.length_a   1.000
_cell.length_b   1.000
_cell.length_c   1.000
_cell.angle_alpha   90.00
_cell.angle_beta   90.00
_cell.angle_gamma   90.00
#
_symmetry.space_group_name_H-M   'P 1'
#
loop_
_entity.id
_entity.type
_entity.pdbx_description
1 polymer ?
#
loop_
_entity_poly.entity_id
_entity_poly.type
_entity_poly.pdbx_seq_one_letter_code
_entity_poly.pdbx_strand_id
1 'polypeptide(L)'
;MRFLAHYTAPVSSDEREIGTFEFDSEARLSSRDNKADARMAMLELFGKRAVAWNIDSISRIAPKNECLAGQLELDFRPKKKKKRKARKEYW
;
A
#
# COMPACT_ATOMS: atom_id res chain seq x y z
N MET A 1 -9.93 9.77 -0.14
CA MET A 1 -9.10 8.68 -0.70
C MET A 1 -8.76 7.75 0.43
N ARG A 2 -8.80 6.43 0.21
CA ARG A 2 -8.50 5.44 1.26
C ARG A 2 -7.01 5.17 1.39
N PHE A 3 -6.56 5.17 2.63
CA PHE A 3 -5.19 4.90 3.01
C PHE A 3 -5.16 3.84 4.12
N LEU A 4 -4.06 3.10 4.17
CA LEU A 4 -3.74 2.13 5.21
C LEU A 4 -2.57 2.69 6.00
N ALA A 5 -2.78 2.99 7.28
CA ALA A 5 -1.73 3.44 8.19
C ALA A 5 -1.22 2.28 9.03
N HIS A 6 0.11 2.17 9.15
CA HIS A 6 0.77 1.29 10.11
C HIS A 6 1.11 2.06 11.37
N TYR A 7 0.82 1.48 12.53
CA TYR A 7 1.16 2.06 13.81
C TYR A 7 1.93 1.11 14.71
N THR A 8 2.72 1.72 15.58
CA THR A 8 3.49 1.05 16.62
C THR A 8 3.28 1.74 17.96
N ALA A 9 3.00 0.93 18.98
CA ALA A 9 2.99 1.37 20.36
C ALA A 9 4.42 1.68 20.84
N PRO A 10 4.59 2.69 21.71
CA PRO A 10 5.91 3.05 22.21
C PRO A 10 6.45 1.95 23.12
N VAL A 11 7.78 1.81 23.13
CA VAL A 11 8.51 0.72 23.80
C VAL A 11 8.23 0.62 25.30
N SER A 12 7.77 1.71 25.93
CA SER A 12 7.43 1.78 27.35
C SER A 12 5.99 1.37 27.69
N SER A 13 5.16 1.00 26.71
CA SER A 13 3.82 0.46 26.98
C SER A 13 3.92 -1.01 27.34
N ASP A 14 3.19 -1.44 28.37
CA ASP A 14 3.14 -2.84 28.82
C ASP A 14 2.72 -3.81 27.70
N GLU A 15 2.02 -3.32 26.68
CA GLU A 15 1.63 -4.07 25.48
C GLU A 15 2.25 -3.41 24.24
N ARG A 16 3.18 -4.13 23.58
CA ARG A 16 3.73 -3.72 22.27
C ARG A 16 2.69 -3.98 21.18
N GLU A 17 1.71 -3.10 21.08
CA GLU A 17 0.68 -3.17 20.06
C GLU A 17 1.22 -2.65 18.73
N ILE A 18 1.15 -3.51 17.71
CA ILE A 18 1.53 -3.18 16.33
C ILE A 18 0.33 -3.55 15.47
N GLY A 19 -0.08 -2.64 14.58
CA GLY A 19 -1.26 -2.88 13.77
C GLY A 19 -1.35 -1.99 12.55
N THR A 20 -2.43 -2.19 11.80
CA THR A 20 -2.78 -1.35 10.65
C THR A 20 -4.24 -0.98 10.72
N PHE A 21 -4.58 0.24 10.32
CA PHE A 21 -5.97 0.68 10.19
C PHE A 21 -6.20 1.45 8.90
N GLU A 22 -7.44 1.38 8.40
CA GLU A 22 -7.87 2.11 7.22
C GLU A 22 -8.43 3.48 7.63
N PHE A 23 -8.15 4.51 6.83
CA PHE A 23 -8.73 5.83 7.00
C PHE A 23 -8.94 6.51 5.65
N ASP A 24 -9.86 7.48 5.64
CA ASP A 24 -10.12 8.33 4.49
C ASP A 24 -9.49 9.72 4.69
N SER A 25 -8.74 10.19 3.70
CA SER A 25 -8.19 11.56 3.67
C SER A 25 -8.28 12.15 2.26
N GLU A 26 -8.44 13.47 2.18
CA GLU A 26 -8.44 14.22 0.92
C GLU A 26 -7.01 14.64 0.50
N ALA A 27 -6.08 14.66 1.44
CA ALA A 27 -4.71 15.08 1.23
C ALA A 27 -3.89 14.03 0.44
N ARG A 28 -2.81 14.50 -0.21
CA ARG A 28 -1.91 13.62 -0.97
C ARG A 28 -1.15 12.67 -0.04
N LEU A 29 -0.75 11.51 -0.58
CA LEU A 29 0.17 10.60 0.09
C LEU A 29 1.43 11.38 0.50
N SER A 30 1.90 11.18 1.74
CA SER A 30 3.03 11.87 2.40
C SER A 30 2.86 13.35 2.76
N SER A 31 1.69 13.97 2.53
CA SER A 31 1.42 15.33 3.02
C SER A 31 1.39 15.38 4.56
N ARG A 32 1.72 16.55 5.13
CA ARG A 32 1.56 16.81 6.57
C ARG A 32 0.10 16.66 7.00
N ASP A 33 -0.83 17.14 6.17
CA ASP A 33 -2.26 17.08 6.46
C ASP A 33 -2.73 15.63 6.52
N ASN A 34 -2.26 14.78 5.62
CA ASN A 34 -2.57 13.34 5.62
C ASN A 34 -2.07 12.65 6.91
N LYS A 35 -0.90 13.03 7.44
CA LYS A 35 -0.43 12.52 8.73
C LYS A 35 -1.29 12.99 9.90
N ALA A 36 -1.80 14.22 9.85
CA ALA A 36 -2.71 14.75 10.86
C ALA A 36 -4.06 14.00 10.81
N ASP A 37 -4.63 13.83 9.62
CA ASP A 37 -5.87 13.07 9.39
C ASP A 37 -5.73 11.62 9.86
N ALA A 38 -4.61 10.96 9.52
CA ALA A 38 -4.32 9.60 10.00
C ALA A 38 -4.27 9.55 11.53
N ARG A 39 -3.66 10.56 12.17
CA ARG A 39 -3.58 10.63 13.63
C ARG A 39 -4.92 10.92 14.28
N MET A 40 -5.79 11.71 13.65
CA MET A 40 -7.16 11.92 14.10
C MET A 40 -7.98 10.63 14.02
N ALA A 41 -7.97 9.95 12.87
CA ALA A 41 -8.66 8.67 12.69
C ALA A 41 -8.17 7.59 13.68
N MET A 42 -6.87 7.58 13.97
CA MET A 42 -6.28 6.68 14.96
C MET A 42 -6.81 6.94 16.38
N LEU A 43 -6.90 8.21 16.78
CA LEU A 43 -7.43 8.60 18.08
C LEU A 43 -8.93 8.36 18.17
N GLU A 44 -9.68 8.47 17.08
CA GLU A 44 -11.10 8.13 17.05
C GLU A 44 -11.36 6.64 17.22
N LEU A 45 -10.56 5.78 16.56
CA LEU A 45 -10.73 4.32 16.62
C LEU A 45 -10.28 3.71 17.95
N PHE A 46 -9.11 4.12 18.45
CA PHE A 46 -8.46 3.49 19.60
C PHE A 46 -8.51 4.34 20.87
N GLY A 47 -8.91 5.62 20.76
CA GLY A 47 -9.10 6.51 21.90
C GLY A 47 -7.83 6.74 22.72
N LYS A 48 -7.99 6.61 24.04
CA LYS A 48 -6.94 6.88 25.04
C LYS A 48 -5.70 6.00 24.87
N ARG A 49 -5.85 4.76 24.36
CA ARG A 49 -4.73 3.83 24.18
C ARG A 49 -3.76 4.31 23.11
N ALA A 50 -4.26 4.96 22.05
CA ALA A 50 -3.46 5.37 20.91
C ALA A 50 -2.75 6.72 21.06
N VAL A 51 -2.96 7.46 22.14
CA VAL A 51 -2.33 8.79 22.34
C VAL A 51 -0.81 8.72 22.24
N ALA A 52 -0.22 7.65 22.77
CA ALA A 52 1.22 7.44 22.80
C ALA A 52 1.76 6.67 21.57
N TRP A 53 0.89 6.17 20.70
CA TRP A 53 1.28 5.39 19.52
C TRP A 53 1.80 6.29 18.39
N ASN A 54 2.70 5.75 17.59
CA ASN A 54 3.30 6.41 16.44
C ASN A 54 2.85 5.78 15.13
N ILE A 55 2.76 6.59 14.07
CA ILE A 55 2.43 6.14 12.72
C ILE A 55 3.73 6.10 11.92
N ASP A 56 4.18 4.90 11.57
CA ASP A 56 5.47 4.72 10.88
C ASP A 56 5.34 4.86 9.37
N SER A 57 4.25 4.33 8.80
CA SER A 57 4.03 4.36 7.36
C SER A 57 2.56 4.49 6.99
N ILE A 58 2.33 5.18 5.86
CA ILE A 58 1.00 5.35 5.27
C ILE A 58 1.11 4.86 3.83
N SER A 59 0.29 3.88 3.48
CA SER A 59 0.18 3.32 2.13
C SER A 59 -1.16 3.69 1.53
N ARG A 60 -1.20 4.02 0.23
CA ARG A 60 -2.47 4.23 -0.46
C ARG A 60 -3.08 2.89 -0.80
N ILE A 61 -4.33 2.67 -0.39
CA ILE A 61 -5.09 1.51 -0.84
C ILE A 61 -5.47 1.79 -2.30
N ALA A 62 -4.92 1.02 -3.23
CA ALA A 62 -5.38 1.11 -4.61
C ALA A 62 -6.87 0.70 -4.63
N PRO A 63 -7.75 1.45 -5.30
CA PRO A 63 -9.11 0.96 -5.52
C PRO A 63 -8.98 -0.43 -6.14
N LYS A 64 -9.72 -1.41 -5.61
CA LYS A 64 -9.82 -2.73 -6.25
C LYS A 64 -10.24 -2.46 -7.70
N ASN A 65 -9.31 -2.65 -8.63
CA ASN A 65 -9.63 -2.62 -10.04
C ASN A 65 -10.49 -3.85 -10.31
N GLU A 66 -11.79 -3.76 -10.06
CA GLU A 66 -12.76 -4.78 -10.48
C GLU A 66 -12.70 -4.99 -12.00
N CYS A 67 -12.11 -4.05 -12.76
CA CYS A 67 -11.80 -4.16 -14.18
C CYS A 67 -10.78 -5.24 -14.57
N LEU A 68 -10.03 -5.86 -13.65
CA LEU A 68 -9.10 -6.95 -13.99
C LEU A 68 -9.69 -8.35 -13.82
N ALA A 69 -10.92 -8.47 -13.32
CA ALA A 69 -11.57 -9.77 -13.09
C ALA A 69 -12.18 -10.40 -14.35
N GLY A 70 -12.17 -9.72 -15.50
CA GLY A 70 -12.93 -10.14 -16.68
C GLY A 70 -12.15 -10.34 -17.99
N GLN A 71 -10.91 -9.88 -18.11
CA GLN A 71 -10.22 -9.92 -19.40
C GLN A 71 -8.74 -10.27 -19.26
N LEU A 72 -8.48 -11.57 -19.08
CA LEU A 72 -7.21 -12.14 -19.54
C LEU A 72 -7.34 -12.25 -21.06
N GLU A 73 -6.81 -11.28 -21.81
CA GLU A 73 -6.74 -11.41 -23.27
C GLU A 73 -5.86 -12.62 -23.61
N LEU A 74 -6.50 -13.75 -23.90
CA LEU A 74 -5.87 -14.84 -24.61
C LEU A 74 -5.58 -14.35 -26.03
N ASP A 75 -4.33 -13.94 -26.27
CA ASP A 75 -3.88 -13.60 -27.60
C ASP A 75 -3.76 -14.87 -28.44
N PHE A 76 -4.77 -15.13 -29.27
CA PHE A 76 -4.81 -16.27 -30.21
C PHE A 76 -3.94 -16.04 -31.46
N ARG A 77 -3.27 -14.89 -31.59
CA ARG A 77 -2.36 -14.67 -32.72
C ARG A 77 -1.21 -15.67 -32.64
N PRO A 78 -0.78 -16.26 -33.77
CA PRO A 78 0.31 -17.22 -33.77
C PRO A 78 1.57 -16.55 -33.20
N LYS A 79 2.17 -17.18 -32.17
CA LYS A 79 3.41 -16.69 -31.55
C LYS A 79 4.45 -16.44 -32.64
N LYS A 80 4.93 -15.20 -32.75
CA LYS A 80 5.99 -14.85 -33.71
C LYS A 80 7.18 -15.78 -33.50
N LYS A 81 7.59 -16.50 -34.54
CA LYS A 81 8.76 -17.39 -34.48
C LYS A 81 9.99 -16.52 -34.14
N LYS A 82 10.60 -16.77 -32.97
CA LYS A 82 11.84 -16.08 -32.58
C LYS A 82 12.92 -16.46 -33.60
N LYS A 83 13.47 -15.47 -34.32
CA LYS A 83 14.65 -15.70 -35.17
C LYS A 83 15.79 -16.17 -34.26
N ARG A 84 16.42 -17.30 -34.58
CA ARG A 84 17.60 -17.78 -33.86
C ARG A 84 18.68 -16.71 -33.94
N LYS A 85 19.31 -16.37 -32.82
CA LYS A 85 20.48 -15.48 -32.82
C LYS A 85 21.57 -16.18 -33.65
N ALA A 86 22.15 -15.46 -34.61
CA ALA A 86 23.30 -15.95 -35.35
C ALA A 86 24.42 -16.25 -34.36
N ARG A 87 25.01 -17.46 -34.45
CA ARG A 87 26.22 -17.78 -33.70
C ARG A 87 27.35 -16.97 -34.31
N LYS A 88 28.09 -16.22 -33.48
CA LYS A 88 29.37 -15.64 -33.89
C LYS A 88 30.38 -16.78 -33.94
N GLU A 89 30.74 -17.21 -35.14
CA GLU A 89 31.97 -17.98 -35.36
C GLU A 89 33.14 -17.00 -35.21
N TYR A 90 34.03 -17.31 -34.27
CA TYR A 90 35.31 -16.63 -34.16
C TYR A 90 36.31 -17.43 -34.99
N TRP A 91 36.76 -16.83 -36.09
CA TRP A 91 38.01 -17.17 -36.76
C TRP A 91 39.15 -16.44 -36.06
#